data_AF-A0A523X4S9-F1
#
_entry.id   AF-A0A523X4S9-F1
#
_cell.length_a   1.000
_cell.length_b   1.000
_cell.length_c   1.000
_cell.angle_alpha   90.00
_cell.angle_beta   90.00
_cell.angle_gamma   90.00
#
_symmetry.space_group_name_H-M   'P 1'
#
loop_
_entity.id
_entity.type
_entity.pdbx_description
1 polymer ?
#
loop_
_entity_poly.entity_id
_entity_poly.type
_entity_poly.pdbx_seq_one_letter_code
_entity_poly.pdbx_strand_id
1 'polypeptide(L)'
;EIEKALTSFMKRYATDTKRIKINHKGKRYFFPIIESFIPEEDIVKGGDVIPAGAWWLMIHISNDKIWEMVERRELEGFSMGGQSKAKA
;
A
#
# COMPACT_ATOMS: atom_id res chain seq x y z
N GLU A 1 3.18 4.81 -15.77
CA GLU A 1 2.79 5.59 -14.56
C GLU A 1 2.83 4.77 -13.27
N ILE A 2 2.45 3.48 -13.27
CA ILE A 2 2.51 2.59 -12.07
C ILE A 2 3.95 2.38 -11.56
N GLU A 3 4.91 2.08 -12.44
CA GLU A 3 6.33 1.94 -12.05
C GLU A 3 6.90 3.20 -11.39
N LYS A 4 6.52 4.39 -11.89
CA LYS A 4 6.91 5.66 -11.28
C LYS A 4 6.30 5.82 -9.88
N ALA A 5 5.04 5.44 -9.71
CA ALA A 5 4.36 5.48 -8.42
C ALA A 5 5.04 4.53 -7.41
N LEU A 6 5.28 3.27 -7.79
CA LEU A 6 6.03 2.30 -7.00
C LEU A 6 7.41 2.85 -6.63
N THR A 7 8.21 3.25 -7.63
CA THR A 7 9.59 3.73 -7.40
C THR A 7 9.61 4.96 -6.49
N SER A 8 8.72 5.92 -6.72
CA SER A 8 8.62 7.14 -5.90
C SER A 8 8.21 6.82 -4.46
N PHE A 9 7.25 5.92 -4.27
CA PHE A 9 6.83 5.46 -2.96
C PHE A 9 7.96 4.75 -2.22
N MET A 10 8.60 3.76 -2.85
CA MET A 10 9.66 2.95 -2.24
C MET A 10 10.89 3.79 -1.88
N LYS A 11 11.31 4.72 -2.74
CA LYS A 11 12.40 5.66 -2.44
C LYS A 11 12.09 6.54 -1.22
N ARG A 12 10.85 7.00 -1.10
CA ARG A 12 10.41 7.80 0.06
C ARG A 12 10.28 6.95 1.32
N TYR A 13 9.79 5.73 1.19
CA TYR A 13 9.66 4.81 2.31
C TYR A 13 11.04 4.42 2.89
N ALA A 14 12.05 4.27 2.03
CA ALA A 14 13.42 3.97 2.45
C ALA A 14 14.06 5.07 3.32
N THR A 15 13.64 6.33 3.17
CA THR A 15 14.17 7.47 3.95
C THR A 15 13.25 7.91 5.09
N ASP A 16 11.97 7.58 5.01
CA ASP A 16 10.96 7.83 6.04
C ASP A 16 9.98 6.66 6.05
N THR A 17 10.11 5.78 7.02
CA THR A 17 9.32 4.54 7.09
C THR A 17 7.93 4.76 7.70
N LYS A 18 7.63 5.95 8.23
CA LYS A 18 6.32 6.33 8.78
C LYS A 18 5.53 7.12 7.75
N ARG A 19 5.05 6.47 6.69
CA ARG A 19 4.37 7.16 5.56
C ARG A 19 2.96 6.70 5.25
N ILE A 20 2.58 5.50 5.66
CA ILE A 20 1.27 4.95 5.37
C ILE A 20 0.27 5.54 6.36
N LYS A 21 -0.84 6.08 5.85
CA LYS A 21 -1.97 6.55 6.68
C LYS A 21 -3.17 5.65 6.48
N ILE A 22 -3.99 5.54 7.51
CA ILE A 22 -5.28 4.85 7.45
C ILE A 22 -6.36 5.88 7.07
N ASN A 23 -7.31 5.51 6.20
CA ASN A 23 -8.51 6.29 5.82
C ASN A 23 -8.25 7.75 5.40
N HIS A 24 -7.07 8.06 4.85
CA HIS A 24 -6.62 9.43 4.49
C HIS A 24 -6.69 10.48 5.62
N LYS A 25 -7.01 10.08 6.86
CA LYS A 25 -7.18 10.92 8.04
C LYS A 25 -6.35 10.35 9.19
N GLY A 26 -5.68 11.22 9.94
CA GLY A 26 -4.94 10.83 11.14
C GLY A 26 -3.44 10.57 10.93
N LYS A 27 -2.87 9.75 11.82
CA LYS A 27 -1.43 9.57 12.01
C LYS A 27 -0.81 8.73 10.89
N ARG A 28 0.48 8.97 10.64
CA ARG A 28 1.29 8.08 9.80
C ARG A 28 1.83 6.95 10.66
N TYR A 29 1.77 5.74 10.13
CA TYR A 29 2.22 4.53 10.80
C TYR A 29 3.46 3.96 10.11
N PHE A 30 4.28 3.28 10.91
CA PHE A 30 5.30 2.39 10.41
C PHE A 30 4.67 1.02 10.20
N PHE A 31 4.65 0.55 8.96
CA PHE A 31 4.29 -0.82 8.62
C PHE A 31 5.38 -1.38 7.72
N PRO A 32 6.18 -2.36 8.17
CA PRO A 32 7.21 -2.98 7.33
C PRO A 32 6.63 -3.46 6.00
N ILE A 33 7.29 -3.12 4.90
CA ILE A 33 6.94 -3.66 3.58
C ILE A 33 7.59 -5.04 3.48
N ILE A 34 6.75 -6.07 3.33
CA ILE A 34 7.18 -7.47 3.22
C ILE A 34 7.41 -7.84 1.75
N GLU A 35 6.63 -7.25 0.86
CA GLU A 35 6.68 -7.57 -0.57
C GLU A 35 6.19 -6.38 -1.40
N SER A 36 6.85 -6.11 -2.53
CA SER A 36 6.44 -5.09 -3.49
C SER A 36 6.91 -5.47 -4.88
N PHE A 37 6.00 -5.68 -5.82
CA PHE A 37 6.33 -6.01 -7.21
C PHE A 37 5.22 -5.60 -8.18
N ILE A 38 5.54 -5.65 -9.48
CA ILE A 38 4.59 -5.54 -10.59
C ILE A 38 4.71 -6.84 -11.38
N PRO A 39 3.66 -7.67 -11.49
CA PRO A 39 3.77 -8.93 -12.21
C PRO A 39 3.75 -8.67 -13.72
N GLU A 40 4.55 -9.44 -14.45
CA GLU A 40 4.66 -9.35 -15.92
C GLU A 40 3.47 -10.01 -16.63
N GLU A 41 2.82 -10.96 -15.97
CA GLU A 41 1.62 -11.67 -16.41
C GLU A 41 0.60 -11.77 -15.26
N ASP A 42 -0.63 -12.19 -15.55
CA ASP A 42 -1.63 -12.41 -14.49
C ASP A 42 -1.16 -13.54 -13.56
N ILE A 43 -1.16 -13.29 -12.25
CA ILE A 43 -0.74 -14.29 -11.25
C ILE A 43 -1.85 -14.57 -10.24
N VAL A 44 -1.84 -15.76 -9.63
CA VAL A 44 -2.71 -16.09 -8.49
C VAL A 44 -1.92 -15.98 -7.20
N LYS A 45 -2.43 -15.22 -6.23
CA LYS A 45 -1.81 -15.07 -4.91
C LYS A 45 -2.89 -14.97 -3.83
N GLY A 46 -2.80 -15.83 -2.81
CA GLY A 46 -3.78 -15.84 -1.72
C GLY A 46 -5.21 -16.22 -2.13
N GLY A 47 -5.39 -16.81 -3.31
CA GLY A 47 -6.70 -17.12 -3.89
C GLY A 47 -7.24 -16.04 -4.82
N ASP A 48 -6.58 -14.89 -4.92
CA ASP A 48 -6.97 -13.78 -5.78
C ASP A 48 -6.10 -13.71 -7.04
N VAL A 49 -6.69 -13.25 -8.15
CA VAL A 49 -5.95 -12.94 -9.38
C VAL A 49 -5.42 -11.51 -9.30
N ILE A 50 -4.11 -11.36 -9.45
CA ILE A 50 -3.43 -10.07 -9.58
C ILE A 50 -3.13 -9.86 -11.07
N PRO A 51 -3.72 -8.84 -11.72
CA PRO A 51 -3.48 -8.57 -13.14
C PRO A 51 -2.04 -8.16 -13.45
N ALA A 52 -1.57 -8.52 -14.65
CA ALA A 52 -0.33 -8.03 -15.23
C ALA A 52 -0.24 -6.50 -15.17
N GLY A 53 0.90 -5.97 -14.76
CA GLY A 53 1.13 -4.52 -14.64
C GLY A 53 0.49 -3.86 -13.41
N ALA A 54 -0.27 -4.57 -12.58
CA ALA A 54 -0.76 -4.06 -11.30
C ALA A 54 0.39 -3.92 -10.29
N TRP A 55 0.32 -2.97 -9.36
CA TRP A 55 1.28 -2.88 -8.27
C TRP A 55 0.77 -3.63 -7.04
N TRP A 56 1.45 -4.72 -6.69
CA TRP A 56 1.25 -5.43 -5.43
C TRP A 56 2.14 -4.84 -4.34
N LEU A 57 1.55 -4.55 -3.17
CA LEU A 57 2.26 -4.12 -1.97
C LEU A 57 1.70 -4.85 -0.76
N MET A 58 2.56 -5.59 -0.05
CA MET A 58 2.22 -6.24 1.21
C MET A 58 2.92 -5.55 2.37
N ILE A 59 2.15 -5.22 3.41
CA ILE A 59 2.65 -4.62 4.63
C ILE A 59 2.34 -5.48 5.84
N HIS A 60 3.21 -5.43 6.86
CA HIS A 60 2.97 -6.06 8.15
C HIS A 60 2.37 -5.03 9.12
N ILE A 61 1.23 -5.36 9.72
CA ILE A 61 0.58 -4.55 10.75
C ILE A 61 0.85 -5.20 12.11
N SER A 62 1.78 -4.63 12.88
CA SER A 62 2.16 -5.14 14.21
C SER A 62 1.37 -4.50 15.37
N ASN A 63 0.40 -3.63 15.06
CA ASN A 63 -0.41 -2.95 16.06
C ASN A 63 -1.75 -3.66 16.19
N ASP A 64 -1.97 -4.33 17.32
CA ASP A 64 -3.17 -5.15 17.57
C ASP A 64 -4.47 -4.37 17.37
N LYS A 65 -4.54 -3.12 17.81
CA LYS A 65 -5.74 -2.29 17.63
C LYS A 65 -6.05 -2.03 16.15
N ILE A 66 -5.02 -1.77 15.35
CA ILE A 66 -5.20 -1.60 13.90
C ILE A 66 -5.56 -2.93 13.25
N TRP A 67 -4.97 -4.02 13.70
CA TRP A 67 -5.28 -5.36 13.21
C TRP A 67 -6.74 -5.74 13.50
N GLU A 68 -7.24 -5.50 14.71
CA GLU A 68 -8.66 -5.69 15.05
C GLU A 68 -9.58 -4.88 14.12
N MET A 69 -9.22 -3.64 13.77
CA MET A 69 -9.99 -2.84 12.81
C MET A 69 -9.97 -3.44 11.39
N VAL A 70 -8.85 -4.05 10.96
CA VAL A 70 -8.76 -4.78 9.70
C VAL A 70 -9.69 -5.99 9.72
N GLU A 71 -9.64 -6.81 10.77
CA GLU A 71 -10.47 -8.01 10.93
C GLU A 71 -11.97 -7.67 10.95
N ARG A 72 -12.33 -6.55 11.58
CA ARG A 72 -13.70 -6.04 11.63
C ARG A 72 -14.16 -5.32 10.36
N ARG A 73 -13.28 -5.17 9.36
CA ARG A 73 -13.52 -4.43 8.11
C ARG A 73 -13.92 -2.97 8.33
N GLU A 74 -13.36 -2.35 9.38
CA GLU A 74 -13.61 -0.94 9.75
C GLU A 74 -12.68 0.03 9.00
N LEU A 75 -11.68 -0.48 8.28
CA LEU A 75 -10.78 0.32 7.45
C LEU A 75 -11.31 0.44 6.02
N GLU A 76 -11.45 1.68 5.53
CA GLU A 76 -11.84 1.97 4.15
C GLU A 76 -10.65 1.90 3.19
N GLY A 77 -9.43 2.11 3.70
CA GLY A 77 -8.21 1.90 2.92
C GLY A 77 -6.95 2.52 3.51
N PHE A 78 -5.84 2.31 2.82
CA PHE A 78 -4.55 2.89 3.15
C PHE A 78 -4.16 3.96 2.14
N SER A 79 -3.71 5.11 2.64
CA SER A 79 -3.10 6.16 1.81
C SER A 79 -1.60 5.95 1.72
N MET A 80 -1.12 5.72 0.50
CA MET A 80 0.31 5.59 0.18
C MET A 80 0.92 6.93 -0.32
N GLY A 81 0.19 8.04 -0.20
CA GLY A 81 0.71 9.37 -0.54
C GLY A 81 0.74 9.70 -2.04
N GLY A 82 -0.07 9.02 -2.86
CA GLY A 82 -0.35 9.44 -4.22
C GLY A 82 -1.11 10.78 -4.24
N GLN A 83 -0.68 11.71 -5.08
CA GLN A 83 -1.41 12.94 -5.39
C GLN A 83 -1.87 12.84 -6.84
N SER A 84 -3.17 12.76 -7.08
CA SER A 84 -3.73 12.97 -8.42
C SER A 84 -3.87 14.47 -8.67
N LYS A 85 -3.38 14.97 -9.82
CA LYS A 85 -3.86 16.24 -10.36
C LYS A 85 -4.95 15.92 -11.37
N ALA A 86 -6.11 16.57 -11.25
CA ALA A 86 -7.13 16.53 -12.29
C ALA A 86 -6.51 17.07 -13.60
N LYS A 87 -6.84 16.46 -14.74
CA LYS A 87 -6.61 17.14 -16.03
C LYS A 87 -7.55 18.35 -16.05
N ALA A 88 -6.96 19.54 -16.17
CA ALA A 88 -7.71 20.75 -16.51
C ALA A 88 -8.21 20.66 -17.96
#